data_AF-A0A3P1SYZ9-F1
#
_entry.id   AF-A0A3P1SYZ9-F1
#
_cell.length_a   1.000
_cell.length_b   1.000
_cell.length_c   1.000
_cell.angle_alpha   90.00
_cell.angle_beta   90.00
_cell.angle_gamma   90.00
#
_symmetry.space_group_name_H-M   'P 1'
#
loop_
_entity.id
_entity.type
_entity.pdbx_description
1 polymer ?
#
loop_
_entity_poly.entity_id
_entity_poly.type
_entity_poly.pdbx_seq_one_letter_code
_entity_poly.pdbx_strand_id
1 'polypeptide(L)' 'MNNSEVDNQLGTLSLEQLNSLQEKLKLKAAEKKQAIKAASKVPPRSQSDIEKLAELQGLDLSGLMREISKR' A
#
# COMPACT_ATOMS: atom_id res chain seq x y z
N MET A 1 14.70 16.07 -0.10
CA MET A 1 15.40 15.53 1.08
C MET A 1 16.82 15.27 0.63
N ASN A 2 17.73 16.19 0.95
CA ASN A 2 19.13 16.06 0.52
C ASN A 2 19.82 15.07 1.47
N ASN A 3 20.52 14.06 0.94
CA ASN A 3 21.19 13.05 1.75
C ASN A 3 22.14 13.67 2.80
N SER A 4 22.73 14.82 2.47
CA SER A 4 23.62 15.60 3.34
C SER A 4 22.95 16.13 4.62
N GLU A 5 21.65 16.44 4.61
CA GLU A 5 20.94 16.89 5.81
C GLU A 5 20.70 15.73 6.78
N VAL A 6 20.43 14.55 6.24
CA VAL A 6 20.22 13.32 7.01
C VAL A 6 21.52 12.89 7.67
N ASP A 7 22.63 12.90 6.93
CA ASP A 7 23.94 12.53 7.46
C ASP A 7 24.40 13.49 8.58
N ASN A 8 24.15 14.79 8.42
CA ASN A 8 24.42 15.77 9.46
C ASN A 8 23.58 15.53 10.72
N GLN A 9 22.30 15.20 10.58
CA GLN A 9 21.43 14.87 11.72
C GLN A 9 21.85 13.57 12.41
N LEU A 10 22.23 12.55 11.65
CA LEU A 10 22.73 11.28 12.19
C LEU A 10 24.08 11.46 12.91
N GLY A 11 24.94 12.36 12.42
CA GLY A 11 26.21 12.69 13.07
C GLY A 11 26.08 13.36 14.45
N THR A 12 24.91 13.93 14.78
CA THR A 12 24.64 14.53 16.11
C THR A 12 24.17 13.53 17.17
N LEU A 13 23.86 12.29 16.77
CA LEU A 13 23.34 11.25 17.65
C LEU A 13 24.47 10.38 18.22
N SER A 14 24.25 9.85 19.43
CA SER A 14 25.17 8.87 20.01
C SER A 14 25.08 7.51 19.30
N LEU A 15 26.13 6.69 19.40
CA LEU A 15 26.15 5.33 18.80
C LEU A 15 24.97 4.47 19.27
N GLU A 16 24.58 4.57 20.54
CA GLU A 16 23.44 3.83 21.08
C GLU A 16 22.11 4.31 20.48
N GLN A 17 21.96 5.63 20.28
CA GLN A 17 20.78 6.21 19.64
C GLN A 17 20.69 5.82 18.17
N LEU A 18 21.82 5.79 17.46
CA LEU A 18 21.90 5.33 16.08
C LEU A 18 21.55 3.84 15.96
N ASN A 19 22.04 3.00 16.87
CA ASN A 19 21.68 1.58 16.91
C ASN A 19 20.18 1.40 17.18
N SER A 20 19.61 2.15 18.13
CA SER A 20 18.16 2.11 18.39
C SER A 20 17.33 2.56 17.19
N LEU A 21 17.78 3.60 16.48
CA LEU A 21 17.14 4.08 15.25
C LEU A 21 17.21 3.03 14.14
N GLN A 22 18.36 2.38 13.98
CA GLN A 22 18.58 1.34 12.98
C GLN A 22 17.65 0.15 13.21
N GLU A 23 17.53 -0.32 14.45
CA GLU A 23 16.61 -1.42 14.80
C GLU A 23 15.14 -1.04 14.53
N LYS A 24 14.72 0.17 14.90
CA LYS A 24 13.37 0.68 14.58
C LYS A 24 13.11 0.76 13.08
N LEU A 25 14.10 1.18 12.30
CA LEU A 25 14.00 1.25 10.83
C LEU A 25 13.91 -0.14 10.20
N LYS A 26 14.68 -1.12 10.69
CA LYS A 26 14.56 -2.52 10.24
C LYS A 26 13.16 -3.07 10.49
N LEU A 27 12.60 -2.85 11.68
CA LEU A 27 11.24 -3.27 12.02
C LEU A 27 10.20 -2.63 11.09
N LYS A 28 10.23 -1.30 10.94
CA LYS A 28 9.30 -0.59 10.02
C LYS A 28 9.45 -1.03 8.56
N ALA A 29 10.67 -1.28 8.10
CA ALA A 29 10.90 -1.78 6.75
C ALA A 29 10.35 -3.19 6.56
N ALA A 30 10.47 -4.05 7.57
CA ALA A 30 9.89 -5.40 7.56
C ALA A 30 8.36 -5.35 7.56
N GLU A 31 7.74 -4.53 8.41
CA GLU A 31 6.29 -4.31 8.45
C GLU A 31 5.76 -3.80 7.12
N LYS A 32 6.43 -2.79 6.53
CA LYS A 32 6.02 -2.24 5.23
C LYS A 32 6.13 -3.27 4.12
N LYS A 33 7.18 -4.10 4.12
CA LYS A 33 7.32 -5.21 3.16
C LYS A 33 6.20 -6.25 3.34
N GLN A 34 5.82 -6.57 4.58
CA GLN A 34 4.72 -7.49 4.85
C GLN A 34 3.37 -6.91 4.41
N ALA A 35 3.11 -5.63 4.67
CA ALA A 35 1.89 -4.95 4.24
C ALA A 35 1.77 -4.91 2.71
N ILE A 36 2.86 -4.63 1.99
CA ILE A 36 2.87 -4.67 0.51
C ILE A 36 2.61 -6.09 0.02
N LYS A 37 3.25 -7.11 0.61
CA LYS A 37 3.00 -8.52 0.26
C LYS A 37 1.56 -8.97 0.55
N ALA A 38 0.96 -8.47 1.64
CA ALA A 38 -0.43 -8.76 1.97
C ALA A 38 -1.37 -8.08 0.98
N ALA A 39 -1.14 -6.81 0.65
CA ALA A 39 -1.91 -6.07 -0.35
C ALA A 39 -1.79 -6.67 -1.75
N SER A 40 -0.61 -7.17 -2.14
CA SER A 40 -0.39 -7.82 -3.44
C SER A 40 -1.00 -9.22 -3.54
N LYS A 41 -1.35 -9.85 -2.41
CA LYS A 41 -2.04 -11.15 -2.38
C LYS A 41 -3.55 -11.01 -2.47
N VAL A 42 -4.10 -9.81 -2.32
CA VAL A 42 -5.52 -9.55 -2.51
C VAL A 42 -5.74 -9.33 -4.01
N PRO A 43 -6.68 -10.06 -4.65
CA PRO A 43 -7.01 -9.83 -6.05
C PRO A 43 -7.46 -8.38 -6.24
N PRO A 44 -7.22 -7.77 -7.42
CA PRO A 44 -7.65 -6.40 -7.69
C PRO A 44 -9.15 -6.27 -7.41
N ARG A 45 -9.50 -5.50 -6.36
CA ARG A 45 -10.89 -5.30 -5.90
C ARG A 45 -11.76 -4.48 -6.86
N SER A 46 -11.21 -4.05 -7.99
CA SER A 46 -11.84 -3.08 -8.88
C SER A 46 -13.10 -3.60 -9.56
N GLN A 47 -13.25 -4.91 -9.77
CA GLN A 47 -14.51 -5.47 -10.29
C GLN A 47 -15.55 -5.70 -9.18
N SER A 48 -15.13 -6.21 -8.02
CA SER A 48 -16.09 -6.59 -6.97
C SER A 48 -16.82 -5.41 -6.34
N ASP A 49 -16.18 -4.24 -6.25
CA ASP A 49 -16.77 -3.12 -5.53
C ASP A 49 -17.85 -2.42 -6.36
N ILE A 50 -17.67 -2.34 -7.68
CA ILE A 50 -18.65 -1.76 -8.60
C ILE A 50 -19.86 -2.69 -8.75
N GLU A 51 -19.63 -4.01 -8.86
CA GLU A 51 -20.68 -5.02 -8.89
C GLU A 51 -21.52 -5.00 -7.60
N LYS A 52 -20.89 -4.95 -6.42
CA LYS A 52 -21.60 -4.85 -5.13
C LYS A 52 -22.38 -3.57 -4.97
N LEU A 53 -21.85 -2.43 -5.43
CA LEU A 53 -22.56 -1.15 -5.36
C LEU A 53 -23.81 -1.16 -6.24
N ALA A 54 -23.76 -1.83 -7.39
CA ALA A 54 -24.93 -1.99 -8.25
C ALA A 54 -25.96 -2.97 -7.66
N GLU A 55 -25.53 -4.10 -7.10
CA GLU A 55 -26.42 -5.03 -6.38
C GLU A 55 -27.16 -4.32 -5.23
N LEU A 56 -26.46 -3.47 -4.46
CA LEU A 56 -27.07 -2.67 -3.39
C LEU A 56 -28.12 -1.67 -3.91
N GLN A 57 -28.02 -1.23 -5.16
CA GLN A 57 -28.96 -0.33 -5.82
C GLN A 57 -30.00 -1.10 -6.68
N GLY A 58 -29.98 -2.44 -6.67
CA GLY A 58 -30.86 -3.27 -7.50
C GLY A 58 -30.56 -3.17 -9.00
N LEU A 59 -29.35 -2.76 -9.37
CA LEU A 59 -28.90 -2.58 -10.75
C LEU A 59 -28.08 -3.81 -11.17
N ASP A 60 -28.43 -4.41 -12.31
CA ASP A 60 -27.64 -5.49 -12.91
C ASP A 60 -26.64 -4.94 -13.92
N LEU A 61 -25.37 -4.88 -13.52
CA LEU A 61 -24.28 -4.43 -14.37
C LEU A 61 -23.82 -5.49 -15.39
N SER A 62 -24.19 -6.75 -15.24
CA SER A 62 -23.70 -7.84 -16.10
C SER A 62 -24.16 -7.65 -17.56
N GLY A 63 -25.41 -7.23 -17.75
CA GLY A 63 -25.97 -6.88 -19.05
C GLY A 63 -25.26 -5.68 -19.70
N LEU A 64 -25.04 -4.62 -18.92
CA LEU A 64 -24.40 -3.39 -19.37
C LEU A 64 -22.93 -3.62 -19.78
N MET A 65 -22.17 -4.35 -18.96
CA MET A 65 -20.77 -4.69 -19.22
C MET A 65 -20.60 -5.56 -20.47
N ARG A 66 -21.55 -6.48 -20.71
CA ARG A 66 -21.60 -7.30 -21.93
C ARG A 66 -21.89 -6.48 -23.18
N GLU A 67 -22.66 -5.39 -23.05
CA GLU A 67 -22.98 -4.51 -24.17
C GLU A 67 -21.83 -3.54 -24.49
N ILE A 68 -21.15 -3.01 -23.47
CA ILE A 68 -19.93 -2.20 -23.63
C ILE A 68 -18.80 -3.01 -24.25
N SER A 69 -18.58 -4.26 -23.79
CA SER A 69 -17.48 -5.11 -24.30
C SER A 69 -17.68 -5.60 -25.74
N LYS A 70 -18.89 -5.42 -26.31
CA LYS A 70 -19.19 -5.78 -27.70
C LYS A 70 -19.01 -4.61 -28.68
N ARG A 71 -18.88 -3.39 -28.18
CA ARG A 71 -18.57 -2.21 -28.99
C ARG A 71 -17.06 -2.03 -29.09
#